data_AF-A0ABD3WN15-F1
#
_entry.id   AF-A0ABD3WN15-F1
#
_cell.length_a   1.000
_cell.length_b   1.000
_cell.length_c   1.000
_cell.angle_alpha   90.00
_cell.angle_beta   90.00
_cell.angle_gamma   90.00
#
_symmetry.space_group_name_H-M   'P 1'
#
loop_
_entity.id
_entity.type
_entity.pdbx_description
1 polymer ?
#
loop_
_entity_poly.entity_id
_entity_poly.type
_entity_poly.pdbx_seq_one_letter_code
_entity_poly.pdbx_strand_id
1 'polypeptide(L)'
;MSTGIVHRIIYQPDGESFAFDIKDFFMKRFNLQFELNDLETVNSQTISSLGVSILLLTSEAYECIRCGQRSDLIDLFPNPDFSVALAYFIDKSHHEIAQILAPQTRNFKRWTILEYRSHNQFISLCKDVMALVVTLEGQTYQTSPLQSVRVWPRDGVKAHQQLILIFNQPVDKEANVTVMWDTVKNETQRFNAMNYSFTIGDVDEGQIKLAVFVNDAIYGKAMLRVLRDDSNMEQISKLVHDVINPVELLCQALGLDCSSREHLDRELIELMPDNISSLDKVFNRLALEKFGVSDSRHELPTLVHFGAKFGLYNFCMQLMNFPGGKRALQIKNKYGMLPHEIANDEQFKDLAHVSSLHSEQGSLVLHIQYKYHSS
;
A
#
# COMPACT_ATOMS: atom_id res chain seq x y z
N MET A 1 10.36 -1.31 -29.39
CA MET A 1 11.77 -1.40 -29.83
C MET A 1 12.53 -0.30 -29.12
N SER A 2 13.78 -0.56 -28.70
CA SER A 2 14.56 0.24 -27.75
C SER A 2 14.25 1.74 -27.80
N THR A 3 13.84 2.30 -26.66
CA THR A 3 13.96 3.74 -26.42
C THR A 3 15.39 4.12 -26.84
N GLY A 4 15.56 5.14 -27.69
CA GLY A 4 16.89 5.57 -28.15
C GLY A 4 17.76 6.18 -27.03
N ILE A 5 17.42 5.92 -25.77
CA ILE A 5 18.07 6.41 -24.56
C ILE A 5 18.90 5.24 -24.02
N VAL A 6 20.21 5.45 -23.94
CA VAL A 6 21.15 4.44 -23.49
C VAL A 6 21.66 4.86 -22.12
N HIS A 7 21.24 4.14 -21.08
CA HIS A 7 21.77 4.35 -19.74
C HIS A 7 23.14 3.70 -19.61
N ARG A 8 23.98 4.16 -18.68
CA ARG A 8 25.35 3.68 -18.58
C ARG A 8 25.88 3.63 -17.17
N ILE A 9 26.73 2.63 -16.96
CA ILE A 9 27.47 2.42 -15.72
C ILE A 9 28.94 2.48 -16.08
N ILE A 10 29.63 3.46 -15.52
CA ILE A 10 31.07 3.66 -15.67
C ILE A 10 31.73 3.14 -14.40
N TYR A 11 32.66 2.19 -14.56
CA TYR A 11 33.28 1.47 -13.45
C TYR A 11 34.76 1.19 -13.71
N GLN A 12 35.51 0.84 -12.67
CA GLN A 12 36.85 0.24 -12.77
C GLN A 12 36.74 -1.27 -12.52
N PRO A 13 37.72 -2.11 -12.92
CA PRO A 13 37.65 -3.57 -12.82
C PRO A 13 37.23 -4.10 -11.44
N ASP A 14 37.65 -3.44 -10.35
CA ASP A 14 37.25 -3.78 -8.98
C ASP A 14 35.73 -3.63 -8.69
N GLY A 15 35.02 -2.83 -9.49
CA GLY A 15 33.57 -2.62 -9.43
C GLY A 15 32.75 -3.43 -10.44
N GLU A 16 33.38 -4.27 -11.26
CA GLU A 16 32.71 -4.97 -12.38
C GLU A 16 31.54 -5.85 -11.92
N SER A 17 31.75 -6.66 -10.88
CA SER A 17 30.71 -7.54 -10.35
C SER A 17 29.47 -6.75 -9.92
N PHE A 18 29.68 -5.59 -9.29
CA PHE A 18 28.58 -4.76 -8.81
C PHE A 18 27.90 -4.00 -9.95
N ALA A 19 28.66 -3.56 -10.96
CA ALA A 19 28.10 -2.99 -12.19
C ALA A 19 27.19 -4.00 -12.90
N PHE A 20 27.60 -5.27 -12.95
CA PHE A 20 26.79 -6.35 -13.51
C PHE A 20 25.52 -6.59 -12.69
N ASP A 21 25.60 -6.59 -11.36
CA ASP A 21 24.44 -6.74 -10.48
C ASP A 21 23.41 -5.62 -10.70
N ILE A 22 23.87 -4.37 -10.81
CA ILE A 22 23.01 -3.21 -11.10
C ILE A 22 22.36 -3.37 -12.48
N LYS A 23 23.15 -3.70 -13.51
CA LYS A 23 22.63 -3.91 -14.86
C LYS A 23 21.60 -5.04 -14.91
N ASP A 24 21.90 -6.19 -14.31
CA ASP A 24 21.03 -7.35 -14.30
C ASP A 24 19.73 -7.06 -13.54
N PHE A 25 19.83 -6.34 -12.41
CA PHE A 25 18.66 -5.87 -11.68
C PHE A 25 17.77 -4.98 -12.54
N PHE A 26 18.35 -3.98 -13.22
CA PHE A 26 17.58 -3.06 -14.05
C PHE A 26 17.01 -3.71 -15.31
N MET A 27 17.77 -4.61 -15.93
CA MET A 27 17.34 -5.36 -17.11
C MET A 27 16.21 -6.33 -16.78
N LYS A 28 16.38 -7.18 -15.74
CA LYS A 28 15.38 -8.19 -15.36
C LYS A 28 14.09 -7.58 -14.83
N ARG A 29 14.18 -6.44 -14.12
CA ARG A 29 13.05 -5.88 -13.38
C ARG A 29 12.36 -4.71 -14.07
N PHE A 30 13.06 -3.97 -14.93
CA PHE A 30 12.53 -2.79 -15.61
C PHE A 30 12.74 -2.79 -17.12
N ASN A 31 13.40 -3.81 -17.69
CA ASN A 31 13.77 -3.88 -19.11
C ASN A 31 14.56 -2.65 -19.59
N LEU A 32 15.29 -2.00 -18.67
CA LEU A 32 16.17 -0.87 -18.96
C LEU A 32 17.52 -1.39 -19.42
N GLN A 33 18.03 -0.83 -20.52
CA GLN A 33 19.36 -1.17 -21.02
C GLN A 33 20.42 -0.24 -20.42
N PHE A 34 21.36 -0.86 -19.71
CA PHE A 34 22.58 -0.21 -19.23
C PHE A 34 23.80 -0.74 -19.98
N GLU A 35 24.54 0.17 -20.60
CA GLU A 35 25.87 -0.11 -21.13
C GLU A 35 26.91 -0.06 -20.00
N LEU A 36 27.73 -1.09 -19.94
CA LEU A 36 28.86 -1.19 -19.01
C LEU A 36 30.08 -0.63 -19.72
N ASN A 37 30.68 0.40 -19.14
CA ASN A 37 31.85 1.07 -19.68
C ASN A 37 32.96 1.10 -18.65
N ASP A 38 34.12 0.55 -19.00
CA ASP A 38 35.31 0.65 -18.18
C ASP A 38 35.88 2.07 -18.27
N LEU A 39 36.12 2.69 -17.12
CA LEU A 39 36.64 4.04 -16.98
C LEU A 39 38.02 4.20 -17.64
N GLU A 40 38.82 3.15 -17.81
CA GLU A 40 40.11 3.23 -18.51
C GLU A 40 39.92 3.29 -20.03
N THR A 41 39.00 2.49 -20.58
CA THR A 41 38.89 2.26 -22.03
C THR A 41 37.77 3.04 -22.71
N VAL A 42 36.82 3.59 -21.95
CA VAL A 42 35.67 4.31 -22.50
C VAL A 42 36.11 5.55 -23.28
N ASN A 43 35.66 5.69 -24.52
CA ASN A 43 35.94 6.86 -25.35
C ASN A 43 34.83 7.92 -25.14
N SER A 44 35.21 9.16 -24.85
CA SER A 44 34.27 10.27 -24.69
C SER A 44 33.47 10.60 -25.96
N GLN A 45 34.01 10.27 -27.15
CA GLN A 45 33.35 10.53 -28.43
C GLN A 45 32.20 9.57 -28.75
N THR A 46 32.16 8.39 -28.12
CA THR A 46 31.09 7.39 -28.33
C THR A 46 29.91 7.59 -27.39
N ILE A 47 30.00 8.57 -26.49
CA ILE A 47 29.01 8.76 -25.44
C ILE A 47 27.85 9.62 -25.93
N SER A 48 26.66 9.03 -25.94
CA SER A 48 25.43 9.78 -26.18
C SER A 48 25.13 10.72 -25.00
N SER A 49 24.58 11.91 -25.31
CA SER A 49 24.12 12.88 -24.31
C SER A 49 22.78 12.50 -23.66
N LEU A 50 22.15 11.42 -24.14
CA LEU A 50 20.81 10.96 -23.79
C LEU A 50 20.92 9.68 -22.96
N GLY A 51 20.89 9.83 -21.64
CA GLY A 51 20.94 8.70 -20.71
C GLY A 51 21.30 9.11 -19.29
N VAL A 52 20.92 8.27 -18.32
CA VAL A 52 21.43 8.39 -16.93
C VAL A 52 22.83 7.79 -16.90
N SER A 53 23.77 8.52 -16.30
CA SER A 53 25.17 8.09 -16.18
C SER A 53 25.47 7.81 -14.73
N ILE A 54 25.84 6.56 -14.42
CA ILE A 54 26.22 6.13 -13.07
C ILE A 54 27.73 5.96 -13.06
N LEU A 55 28.44 6.69 -12.20
CA LEU A 55 29.85 6.48 -11.90
C LEU A 55 29.96 5.64 -10.62
N LEU A 56 30.52 4.44 -10.75
CA LEU A 56 30.90 3.64 -9.59
C LEU A 56 32.25 4.12 -9.07
N LEU A 57 32.21 4.80 -7.93
CA LEU A 57 33.40 5.20 -7.19
C LEU A 57 33.82 4.05 -6.29
N THR A 58 34.74 3.24 -6.80
CA THR A 58 35.52 2.25 -6.05
C THR A 58 36.89 2.82 -5.66
N SER A 59 37.67 2.07 -4.88
CA SER A 59 39.01 2.52 -4.46
C SER A 59 39.92 2.78 -5.67
N GLU A 60 39.88 1.93 -6.70
CA GLU A 60 40.65 2.12 -7.92
C GLU A 60 40.13 3.29 -8.75
N ALA A 61 38.81 3.45 -8.87
CA ALA A 61 38.22 4.58 -9.58
C ALA A 61 38.57 5.92 -8.92
N TYR A 62 38.55 5.97 -7.59
CA TYR A 62 38.95 7.15 -6.83
C TYR A 62 40.40 7.53 -7.08
N GLU A 63 41.33 6.57 -7.03
CA GLU A 63 42.75 6.83 -7.28
C GLU A 63 43.05 7.19 -8.74
N CYS A 64 42.38 6.56 -9.70
CA CYS A 64 42.49 6.89 -11.12
C CYS A 64 42.10 8.35 -11.39
N ILE A 65 40.96 8.79 -10.83
CA ILE A 65 40.46 10.17 -10.96
C ILE A 65 41.36 11.14 -10.18
N ARG A 66 41.82 10.77 -8.98
CA ARG A 66 42.73 11.63 -8.19
C ARG A 66 44.07 11.86 -8.89
N CYS A 67 44.61 10.84 -9.54
CA CYS A 67 45.86 10.92 -10.29
C CYS A 67 45.73 11.72 -11.61
N GLY A 68 44.50 12.16 -11.97
CA GLY A 68 44.26 12.95 -13.17
C GLY A 68 44.60 12.22 -14.47
N GLN A 69 44.51 10.88 -14.46
CA GLN A 69 44.87 10.04 -15.61
C GLN A 69 43.94 10.24 -16.82
N ARG A 70 42.75 10.83 -16.60
CA ARG A 70 41.71 11.07 -17.61
C ARG A 70 41.37 12.56 -17.67
N SER A 71 41.82 13.25 -18.72
CA SER A 71 41.49 14.67 -18.95
C SER A 71 40.10 14.89 -19.59
N ASP A 72 39.47 13.80 -20.04
CA ASP A 72 38.20 13.77 -20.77
C ASP A 72 37.00 13.42 -19.88
N LEU A 73 37.20 13.26 -18.56
CA LEU A 73 36.14 13.03 -17.57
C LEU A 73 34.98 14.03 -17.69
N ILE A 74 35.28 15.26 -18.08
CA ILE A 74 34.30 16.33 -18.26
C ILE A 74 33.31 16.06 -19.41
N ASP A 75 33.74 15.28 -20.41
CA ASP A 75 32.96 14.92 -21.58
C ASP A 75 32.29 13.55 -21.42
N LEU A 76 32.78 12.72 -20.48
CA LEU A 76 32.11 11.48 -20.09
C LEU A 76 30.74 11.73 -19.43
N PHE A 77 30.53 12.89 -18.81
CA PHE A 77 29.27 13.21 -18.11
C PHE A 77 28.63 14.48 -18.69
N PRO A 78 28.05 14.40 -19.89
CA PRO A 78 27.51 15.56 -20.60
C PRO A 78 26.27 16.16 -19.90
N ASN A 79 25.52 15.37 -19.13
CA ASN A 79 24.30 15.81 -18.47
C ASN A 79 24.39 15.73 -16.93
N PRO A 80 24.66 16.86 -16.25
CA PRO A 80 24.93 16.87 -14.82
C PRO A 80 23.69 16.59 -13.95
N ASP A 81 22.49 16.86 -14.47
CA ASP A 81 21.22 16.63 -13.76
C ASP A 81 20.84 15.13 -13.71
N PHE A 82 21.49 14.30 -14.53
CA PHE A 82 21.28 12.84 -14.61
C PHE A 82 22.58 12.05 -14.45
N SER A 83 23.55 12.67 -13.80
CA SER A 83 24.81 12.01 -13.41
C SER A 83 24.73 11.64 -11.93
N VAL A 84 25.02 10.36 -11.65
CA VAL A 84 24.99 9.77 -10.32
C VAL A 84 26.40 9.33 -9.94
N ALA A 85 26.91 9.82 -8.83
CA ALA A 85 28.13 9.32 -8.22
C ALA A 85 27.77 8.32 -7.12
N LEU A 86 28.05 7.04 -7.35
CA LEU A 86 27.79 5.98 -6.38
C LEU A 86 29.09 5.61 -5.66
N ALA A 87 29.22 6.03 -4.40
CA ALA A 87 30.33 5.67 -3.54
C ALA A 87 30.14 4.23 -3.04
N TYR A 88 31.01 3.34 -3.51
CA TYR A 88 30.95 1.90 -3.23
C TYR A 88 32.21 1.46 -2.49
N PHE A 89 32.05 1.00 -1.24
CA PHE A 89 33.16 0.57 -0.36
C PHE A 89 34.29 1.59 -0.15
N ILE A 90 34.00 2.88 -0.33
CA ILE A 90 34.93 3.95 -0.01
C ILE A 90 34.55 4.56 1.34
N ASP A 91 35.46 4.54 2.31
CA ASP A 91 35.33 5.30 3.57
C ASP A 91 35.84 6.74 3.38
N LYS A 92 35.15 7.47 2.50
CA LYS A 92 35.43 8.88 2.19
C LYS A 92 34.17 9.71 2.37
N SER A 93 34.36 10.90 2.91
CA SER A 93 33.27 11.85 3.08
C SER A 93 32.81 12.40 1.73
N HIS A 94 31.54 12.83 1.65
CA HIS A 94 31.01 13.57 0.50
C HIS A 94 31.90 14.76 0.09
N HIS A 95 32.58 15.39 1.06
CA HIS A 95 33.49 16.50 0.82
C HIS A 95 34.77 16.09 0.07
N GLU A 96 35.39 14.96 0.45
CA GLU A 96 36.57 14.42 -0.24
C GLU A 96 36.24 14.00 -1.68
N ILE A 97 35.09 13.36 -1.88
CA ILE A 97 34.60 12.99 -3.22
C ILE A 97 34.37 14.25 -4.08
N ALA A 98 33.73 15.27 -3.50
CA ALA A 98 33.49 16.53 -4.19
C ALA A 98 34.79 17.26 -4.59
N GLN A 99 35.82 17.22 -3.75
CA GLN A 99 37.12 17.86 -4.06
C GLN A 99 37.80 17.28 -5.29
N ILE A 100 37.62 15.98 -5.55
CA ILE A 100 38.25 15.30 -6.68
C ILE A 100 37.41 15.40 -7.96
N LEU A 101 36.08 15.27 -7.84
CA LEU A 101 35.19 15.27 -8.99
C LEU A 101 34.77 16.65 -9.46
N ALA A 102 34.57 17.62 -8.55
CA ALA A 102 34.15 18.97 -8.93
C ALA A 102 35.07 19.69 -9.93
N PRO A 103 36.42 19.60 -9.85
CA PRO A 103 37.29 20.23 -10.84
C PRO A 103 37.32 19.49 -12.19
N GLN A 104 36.93 18.21 -12.23
CA GLN A 104 37.06 17.34 -13.41
C GLN A 104 35.72 17.06 -14.12
N THR A 105 34.59 17.53 -13.59
CA THR A 105 33.25 17.27 -14.11
C THR A 105 32.44 18.54 -14.28
N ARG A 106 31.50 18.57 -15.23
CA ARG A 106 30.61 19.71 -15.42
C ARG A 106 29.58 19.75 -14.30
N ASN A 107 29.45 20.91 -13.64
CA ASN A 107 28.38 21.20 -12.68
C ASN A 107 28.13 20.08 -11.65
N PHE A 108 29.19 19.57 -11.03
CA PHE A 108 29.12 18.50 -10.01
C PHE A 108 28.08 18.73 -8.90
N LYS A 109 27.78 20.00 -8.58
CA LYS A 109 26.74 20.36 -7.59
C LYS A 109 25.35 19.81 -7.90
N ARG A 110 25.07 19.45 -9.15
CA ARG A 110 23.78 18.89 -9.60
C ARG A 110 23.75 17.37 -9.62
N TRP A 111 24.90 16.73 -9.38
CA TRP A 111 24.98 15.28 -9.37
C TRP A 111 24.30 14.73 -8.11
N THR A 112 23.71 13.54 -8.25
CA THR A 112 23.20 12.81 -7.10
C THR A 112 24.32 11.93 -6.55
N ILE A 113 24.70 12.14 -5.28
CA ILE A 113 25.70 11.31 -4.60
C ILE A 113 24.96 10.29 -3.74
N LEU A 114 25.26 9.01 -3.95
CA LEU A 114 24.66 7.90 -3.21
C LEU A 114 25.78 7.11 -2.54
N GLU A 115 25.62 6.80 -1.26
CA GLU A 115 26.56 5.94 -0.52
C GLU A 115 25.99 4.54 -0.38
N TYR A 116 26.79 3.54 -0.75
CA TYR A 116 26.45 2.13 -0.53
C TYR A 116 27.29 1.57 0.62
N ARG A 117 26.66 1.39 1.79
CA ARG A 117 27.29 0.77 2.99
C ARG A 117 26.66 -0.56 3.39
N SER A 118 25.46 -0.89 2.90
CA SER A 118 24.77 -2.15 3.25
C SER A 118 23.78 -2.61 2.19
N HIS A 119 23.45 -3.92 2.19
CA HIS A 119 22.54 -4.55 1.23
C HIS A 119 21.11 -3.94 1.24
N ASN A 120 20.62 -3.49 2.41
CA ASN A 120 19.31 -2.84 2.52
C ASN A 120 19.24 -1.48 1.79
N GLN A 121 20.38 -0.83 1.56
CA GLN A 121 20.47 0.44 0.83
C GLN A 121 20.45 0.23 -0.70
N PHE A 122 20.63 -0.99 -1.19
CA PHE A 122 20.57 -1.30 -2.62
C PHE A 122 19.21 -0.97 -3.23
N ILE A 123 18.11 -1.26 -2.52
CA ILE A 123 16.76 -0.96 -2.97
C ILE A 123 16.51 0.55 -3.01
N SER A 124 17.03 1.31 -2.03
CA SER A 124 16.93 2.77 -2.01
C SER A 124 17.69 3.39 -3.18
N LEU A 125 18.93 2.94 -3.40
CA LEU A 125 19.75 3.31 -4.56
C LEU A 125 18.97 3.10 -5.86
N CYS A 126 18.36 1.93 -6.03
CA CYS A 126 17.60 1.63 -7.23
C CYS A 126 16.39 2.56 -7.40
N LYS A 127 15.72 2.95 -6.31
CA LYS A 127 14.61 3.93 -6.36
C LYS A 127 15.09 5.30 -6.80
N ASP A 128 16.22 5.78 -6.29
CA ASP A 128 16.77 7.09 -6.63
C ASP A 128 17.22 7.14 -8.10
N VAL A 129 17.88 6.07 -8.57
CA VAL A 129 18.24 5.93 -9.99
C VAL A 129 16.99 5.85 -10.87
N MET A 130 15.95 5.11 -10.48
CA MET A 130 14.68 5.08 -11.22
C MET A 130 13.99 6.45 -11.28
N ALA A 131 14.01 7.21 -10.19
CA ALA A 131 13.43 8.56 -10.18
C ALA A 131 14.13 9.48 -11.19
N LEU A 132 15.45 9.35 -11.33
CA LEU A 132 16.22 10.08 -12.35
C LEU A 132 15.93 9.58 -13.76
N VAL A 133 15.83 8.26 -13.98
CA VAL A 133 15.43 7.69 -15.28
C VAL A 133 14.06 8.20 -15.70
N VAL A 134 13.07 8.14 -14.81
CA VAL A 134 11.70 8.64 -15.06
C VAL A 134 11.69 10.14 -15.33
N THR A 135 12.55 10.91 -14.64
CA THR A 135 12.67 12.35 -14.87
C THR A 135 13.32 12.65 -16.21
N LEU A 136 14.35 11.90 -16.61
CA LEU A 136 15.04 12.05 -17.90
C LEU A 136 14.12 11.66 -19.05
N GLU A 137 13.43 10.53 -18.94
CA GLU A 137 12.40 10.10 -19.88
C GLU A 137 11.29 11.15 -19.94
N GLY A 138 10.83 11.65 -18.79
CA GLY A 138 9.84 12.73 -18.73
C GLY A 138 10.28 14.05 -19.38
N GLN A 139 11.58 14.35 -19.44
CA GLN A 139 12.13 15.53 -20.12
C GLN A 139 12.40 15.29 -21.62
N THR A 140 12.81 14.08 -21.99
CA THR A 140 13.08 13.68 -23.39
C THR A 140 11.79 13.45 -24.18
N TYR A 141 10.69 13.10 -23.52
CA TYR A 141 9.34 13.04 -24.10
C TYR A 141 8.56 14.36 -24.03
N GLN A 142 9.22 15.52 -24.11
CA GLN A 142 8.53 16.76 -24.50
C GLN A 142 8.21 16.73 -26.01
N THR A 143 7.34 15.81 -26.43
CA THR A 143 6.51 16.01 -27.60
C THR A 143 5.07 16.11 -27.12
N SER A 144 4.60 17.35 -27.05
CA SER A 144 3.24 17.78 -26.66
C SER A 144 3.02 17.97 -25.15
N PRO A 145 2.26 19.00 -24.74
CA PRO A 145 1.84 19.15 -23.34
C PRO A 145 1.08 17.89 -22.90
N LEU A 146 1.37 17.42 -21.67
CA LEU A 146 0.68 16.26 -21.07
C LEU A 146 -0.83 16.37 -21.30
N GLN A 147 -1.38 15.44 -22.04
CA GLN A 147 -2.81 15.42 -22.30
C GLN A 147 -3.54 14.81 -21.10
N SER A 148 -4.73 15.33 -20.80
CA SER A 148 -5.58 14.77 -19.75
C SER A 148 -6.10 13.40 -20.20
N VAL A 149 -5.82 12.37 -19.42
CA VAL A 149 -6.36 11.01 -19.61
C VAL A 149 -7.27 10.69 -18.44
N ARG A 150 -8.37 9.99 -18.71
CA ARG A 150 -9.30 9.54 -17.67
C ARG A 150 -9.24 8.02 -17.52
N VAL A 151 -9.47 7.56 -16.30
CA VAL A 151 -9.58 6.14 -15.99
C VAL A 151 -10.91 5.90 -15.28
N TRP A 152 -11.60 4.83 -15.66
CA TRP A 152 -12.89 4.47 -15.10
C TRP A 152 -12.93 2.97 -14.72
N PRO A 153 -13.45 2.62 -13.54
CA PRO A 153 -13.75 3.50 -12.41
C PRO A 153 -12.49 4.17 -11.84
N ARG A 154 -12.66 5.39 -11.30
CA ARG A 154 -11.57 6.16 -10.68
C ARG A 154 -11.39 5.82 -9.19
N ASP A 155 -12.52 5.63 -8.51
CA ASP A 155 -12.62 5.41 -7.09
C ASP A 155 -13.26 4.04 -6.83
N GLY A 156 -12.82 3.38 -5.75
CA GLY A 156 -13.38 2.09 -5.37
C GLY A 156 -12.90 0.93 -6.24
N VAL A 157 -11.71 1.06 -6.82
CA VAL A 157 -11.12 0.01 -7.67
C VAL A 157 -10.72 -1.18 -6.79
N LYS A 158 -11.11 -2.39 -7.20
CA LYS A 158 -10.68 -3.64 -6.58
C LYS A 158 -9.51 -4.27 -7.32
N ALA A 159 -8.72 -5.10 -6.64
CA ALA A 159 -7.67 -5.88 -7.28
C ALA A 159 -8.28 -6.77 -8.38
N HIS A 160 -7.56 -6.92 -9.50
CA HIS A 160 -7.98 -7.68 -10.68
C HIS A 160 -9.25 -7.17 -11.39
N GLN A 161 -9.76 -6.00 -11.00
CA GLN A 161 -10.88 -5.37 -11.70
C GLN A 161 -10.42 -4.83 -13.06
N GLN A 162 -11.23 -5.06 -14.08
CA GLN A 162 -11.03 -4.45 -15.39
C GLN A 162 -11.35 -2.95 -15.34
N LEU A 163 -10.39 -2.14 -15.74
CA LEU A 163 -10.47 -0.69 -15.84
C LEU A 163 -10.46 -0.25 -17.30
N ILE A 164 -11.07 0.90 -17.56
CA ILE A 164 -11.13 1.54 -18.87
C ILE A 164 -10.33 2.83 -18.83
N LEU A 165 -9.33 2.90 -19.69
CA LEU A 165 -8.55 4.07 -20.02
C LEU A 165 -9.23 4.83 -21.16
N ILE A 166 -9.52 6.12 -20.95
CA ILE A 166 -10.25 6.98 -21.87
C ILE A 166 -9.35 8.16 -22.27
N PHE A 167 -8.96 8.18 -23.54
CA PHE A 167 -8.21 9.24 -24.18
C PHE A 167 -9.15 10.38 -24.62
N ASN A 168 -8.65 11.63 -24.56
CA ASN A 168 -9.40 12.79 -25.06
C ASN A 168 -9.30 12.95 -26.58
N GLN A 169 -8.36 12.25 -27.22
CA GLN A 169 -8.17 12.24 -28.67
C GLN A 169 -8.00 10.79 -29.16
N PRO A 170 -8.41 10.50 -30.41
CA PRO A 170 -8.23 9.17 -30.98
C PRO A 170 -6.74 8.82 -31.10
N VAL A 171 -6.37 7.64 -30.63
CA VAL A 171 -5.04 7.05 -30.70
C VAL A 171 -4.96 6.16 -31.93
N ASP A 172 -3.83 6.23 -32.65
CA ASP A 172 -3.58 5.47 -33.87
C ASP A 172 -3.66 3.96 -33.67
N LYS A 173 -4.01 3.24 -34.74
CA LYS A 173 -4.26 1.79 -34.63
C LYS A 173 -3.01 0.96 -34.36
N GLU A 174 -1.86 1.45 -34.80
CA GLU A 174 -0.57 0.78 -34.63
C GLU A 174 0.15 1.22 -33.36
N ALA A 175 -0.42 2.19 -32.62
CA ALA A 175 0.22 2.71 -31.43
C ALA A 175 0.14 1.71 -30.27
N ASN A 176 1.27 1.47 -29.62
CA ASN A 176 1.34 0.64 -28.43
C ASN A 176 0.95 1.48 -27.21
N VAL A 177 -0.12 1.08 -26.52
CA VAL A 177 -0.59 1.76 -25.31
C VAL A 177 -0.30 0.87 -24.10
N THR A 178 0.44 1.42 -23.13
CA THR A 178 0.77 0.72 -21.88
C THR A 178 0.50 1.62 -20.69
N VAL A 179 0.06 1.02 -19.58
CA VAL A 179 -0.18 1.73 -18.32
C VAL A 179 0.84 1.25 -17.31
N MET A 180 1.47 2.18 -16.59
CA MET A 180 2.34 1.87 -15.48
C MET A 180 1.77 2.46 -14.20
N TRP A 181 1.74 1.67 -13.14
CA TRP A 181 1.68 2.19 -11.77
C TRP A 181 2.95 1.79 -11.04
N ASP A 182 3.52 2.74 -10.29
CA ASP A 182 4.76 2.53 -9.54
C ASP A 182 5.87 1.94 -10.42
N THR A 183 6.06 0.61 -10.37
CA THR A 183 7.06 -0.15 -11.13
C THR A 183 6.47 -1.23 -12.05
N VAL A 184 5.14 -1.40 -12.08
CA VAL A 184 4.48 -2.49 -12.81
C VAL A 184 3.91 -1.97 -14.14
N LYS A 185 4.42 -2.51 -15.25
CA LYS A 185 3.92 -2.23 -16.60
C LYS A 185 2.80 -3.19 -16.97
N ASN A 186 1.69 -2.64 -17.45
CA ASN A 186 0.50 -3.39 -17.83
C ASN A 186 0.17 -3.15 -19.28
N GLU A 187 -0.01 -4.27 -19.97
CA GLU A 187 -0.49 -4.26 -21.33
C GLU A 187 -1.95 -3.81 -21.34
N THR A 188 -2.31 -3.06 -22.37
CA THR A 188 -3.68 -2.64 -22.57
C THR A 188 -4.28 -3.33 -23.77
N GLN A 189 -5.56 -3.66 -23.68
CA GLN A 189 -6.33 -4.18 -24.79
C GLN A 189 -7.19 -3.07 -25.36
N ARG A 190 -7.09 -2.83 -26.66
CA ARG A 190 -7.84 -1.77 -27.32
C ARG A 190 -9.31 -2.17 -27.55
N PHE A 191 -10.24 -1.32 -27.13
CA PHE A 191 -11.65 -1.44 -27.52
C PHE A 191 -11.97 -0.60 -28.76
N ASN A 192 -11.52 0.66 -28.77
CA ASN A 192 -11.72 1.57 -29.89
C ASN A 192 -10.60 2.63 -29.93
N ALA A 193 -10.74 3.64 -30.79
CA ALA A 193 -9.71 4.67 -30.95
C ALA A 193 -9.44 5.49 -29.68
N MET A 194 -10.38 5.57 -28.73
CA MET A 194 -10.24 6.38 -27.52
C MET A 194 -10.25 5.56 -26.22
N ASN A 195 -10.62 4.28 -26.28
CA ASN A 195 -10.85 3.44 -25.10
C ASN A 195 -9.98 2.18 -25.13
N TYR A 196 -9.29 1.93 -24.02
CA TYR A 196 -8.45 0.75 -23.81
C TYR A 196 -8.77 0.12 -22.45
N SER A 197 -8.82 -1.20 -22.33
CA SER A 197 -8.89 -1.88 -21.03
C SER A 197 -7.52 -2.24 -20.50
N PHE A 198 -7.41 -2.25 -19.19
CA PHE A 198 -6.31 -2.88 -18.46
C PHE A 198 -6.80 -3.38 -17.10
N THR A 199 -6.00 -4.20 -16.44
CA THR A 199 -6.27 -4.69 -15.09
C THR A 199 -5.17 -4.24 -14.14
N ILE A 200 -5.51 -4.04 -12.88
CA ILE A 200 -4.53 -3.82 -11.82
C ILE A 200 -4.36 -5.11 -11.03
N GLY A 201 -3.11 -5.47 -10.70
CA GLY A 201 -2.81 -6.66 -9.89
C GLY A 201 -3.15 -6.48 -8.41
N ASP A 202 -2.53 -7.31 -7.56
CA ASP A 202 -2.62 -7.13 -6.11
C ASP A 202 -1.94 -5.83 -5.69
N VAL A 203 -2.75 -4.89 -5.19
CA VAL A 203 -2.24 -3.61 -4.67
C VAL A 203 -2.86 -3.32 -3.31
N ASP A 204 -2.04 -2.75 -2.43
CA ASP A 204 -2.47 -2.28 -1.13
C ASP A 204 -3.51 -1.14 -1.24
N GLU A 205 -4.36 -1.03 -0.22
CA GLU A 205 -5.36 0.05 -0.14
C GLU A 205 -4.68 1.42 -0.17
N GLY A 206 -5.15 2.32 -1.04
CA GLY A 206 -4.60 3.67 -1.12
C GLY A 206 -4.76 4.34 -2.48
N GLN A 207 -4.07 5.48 -2.61
CA GLN A 207 -4.01 6.22 -3.87
C GLN A 207 -2.83 5.77 -4.70
N ILE A 208 -3.11 5.35 -5.93
CA ILE A 208 -2.12 4.91 -6.90
C ILE A 208 -2.02 5.95 -8.02
N LYS A 209 -0.78 6.33 -8.36
CA LYS A 209 -0.49 7.17 -9.52
C LYS A 209 -0.23 6.28 -10.73
N LEU A 210 -0.98 6.52 -11.80
CA LEU A 210 -0.81 5.89 -13.10
C LEU A 210 -0.10 6.83 -14.07
N ALA A 211 0.83 6.29 -14.84
CA ALA A 211 1.41 6.91 -16.02
C ALA A 211 0.97 6.12 -17.25
N VAL A 212 0.47 6.83 -18.26
CA VAL A 212 -0.02 6.27 -19.51
C VAL A 212 1.00 6.56 -20.59
N PHE A 213 1.43 5.52 -21.29
CA PHE A 213 2.40 5.61 -22.36
C PHE A 213 1.76 5.23 -23.68
N VAL A 214 2.07 6.02 -24.72
CA VAL A 214 1.72 5.74 -26.11
C VAL A 214 3.03 5.72 -26.89
N ASN A 215 3.36 4.59 -27.52
CA ASN A 215 4.64 4.38 -28.22
C ASN A 215 5.86 4.70 -27.34
N ASP A 216 5.83 4.22 -26.08
CA ASP A 216 6.86 4.44 -25.06
C ASP A 216 7.06 5.92 -24.63
N ALA A 217 6.23 6.85 -25.12
CA ALA A 217 6.20 8.24 -24.67
C ALA A 217 5.10 8.48 -23.63
N ILE A 218 5.39 9.25 -22.58
CA ILE A 218 4.39 9.60 -21.55
C ILE A 218 3.33 10.50 -22.19
N TYR A 219 2.10 9.99 -22.29
CA TYR A 219 0.97 10.74 -22.84
C TYR A 219 0.21 11.49 -21.74
N GLY A 220 0.02 10.87 -20.57
CA GLY A 220 -0.75 11.45 -19.48
C GLY A 220 -0.58 10.73 -18.15
N LYS A 221 -1.06 11.36 -17.07
CA LYS A 221 -1.06 10.80 -15.71
C LYS A 221 -2.48 10.76 -15.16
N ALA A 222 -2.80 9.69 -14.44
CA ALA A 222 -4.08 9.54 -13.75
C ALA A 222 -3.84 9.11 -12.30
N MET A 223 -4.87 9.27 -11.46
CA MET A 223 -4.82 8.82 -10.07
C MET A 223 -6.06 7.98 -9.79
N LEU A 224 -5.82 6.82 -9.18
CA LEU A 224 -6.84 5.86 -8.77
C LEU A 224 -6.85 5.71 -7.27
N ARG A 225 -8.02 5.41 -6.72
CA ARG A 225 -8.18 4.99 -5.34
C ARG A 225 -8.57 3.52 -5.31
N VAL A 226 -7.64 2.69 -4.86
CA VAL A 226 -7.86 1.25 -4.65
C VAL A 226 -8.36 1.04 -3.23
N LEU A 227 -9.42 0.25 -3.13
CA LEU A 227 -9.92 -0.24 -1.84
C LEU A 227 -9.43 -1.66 -1.66
N ARG A 228 -9.14 -2.04 -0.41
CA ARG A 228 -9.03 -3.44 -0.06
C ARG A 228 -10.35 -4.14 -0.41
N ASP A 229 -10.30 -5.45 -0.66
CA ASP A 229 -11.49 -6.31 -0.67
C ASP A 229 -12.09 -6.37 0.74
N ASP A 230 -12.61 -5.23 1.18
CA ASP A 230 -13.51 -5.12 2.29
C ASP A 230 -14.82 -5.77 1.85
N SER A 231 -15.43 -6.55 2.74
CA SER A 231 -16.76 -7.09 2.45
C SER A 231 -17.68 -5.94 2.02
N ASN A 232 -18.59 -6.16 1.07
CA ASN A 232 -19.51 -5.10 0.64
C ASN A 232 -20.22 -4.40 1.83
N MET A 233 -20.40 -5.12 2.95
CA MET A 233 -20.92 -4.59 4.21
C MET A 233 -20.03 -3.55 4.90
N GLU A 234 -18.71 -3.67 4.80
CA GLU A 234 -17.77 -2.70 5.37
C GLU A 234 -17.71 -1.42 4.51
N GLN A 235 -17.85 -1.54 3.19
CA GLN A 235 -18.02 -0.37 2.32
C GLN A 235 -19.36 0.35 2.56
N ILE A 236 -20.45 -0.42 2.70
CA ILE A 236 -21.75 0.14 3.11
C ILE A 236 -21.62 0.82 4.47
N SER A 237 -20.98 0.17 5.44
CA SER A 237 -20.74 0.74 6.76
C SER A 237 -19.97 2.06 6.69
N LYS A 238 -18.89 2.16 5.90
CA LYS A 238 -18.13 3.41 5.72
C LYS A 238 -18.97 4.54 5.10
N LEU A 239 -19.84 4.22 4.14
CA LEU A 239 -20.72 5.21 3.50
C LEU A 239 -21.86 5.68 4.41
N VAL A 240 -22.29 4.81 5.32
CA VAL A 240 -23.47 4.99 6.16
C VAL A 240 -23.13 5.53 7.55
N HIS A 241 -21.89 5.31 8.03
CA HIS A 241 -21.45 5.57 9.41
C HIS A 241 -21.77 6.98 9.91
N ASP A 242 -21.60 7.99 9.06
CA ASP A 242 -21.78 9.40 9.44
C ASP A 242 -23.16 9.98 9.06
N VAL A 243 -23.96 9.21 8.31
CA VAL A 243 -25.21 9.69 7.69
C VAL A 243 -26.44 9.07 8.36
N ILE A 244 -26.30 7.89 8.95
CA ILE A 244 -27.44 7.14 9.47
C ILE A 244 -27.19 6.76 10.92
N ASN A 245 -28.13 7.16 11.78
CA ASN A 245 -28.20 6.66 13.14
C ASN A 245 -28.57 5.15 13.10
N PRO A 246 -27.72 4.24 13.61
CA PRO A 246 -27.98 2.79 13.55
C PRO A 246 -29.29 2.37 14.22
N VAL A 247 -29.74 3.09 15.25
CA VAL A 247 -31.03 2.84 15.91
C VAL A 247 -32.18 3.18 14.97
N GLU A 248 -32.10 4.32 14.27
CA GLU A 248 -33.11 4.72 13.28
C GLU A 248 -33.17 3.75 12.10
N LEU A 249 -32.01 3.30 11.61
CA LEU A 249 -31.93 2.31 10.55
C LEU A 249 -32.62 1.01 10.93
N LEU A 250 -32.36 0.52 12.14
CA LEU A 250 -32.97 -0.73 12.62
C LEU A 250 -34.47 -0.56 12.87
N CYS A 251 -34.91 0.57 13.41
CA CYS A 251 -36.33 0.88 13.50
C CYS A 251 -36.98 0.82 12.11
N GLN A 252 -36.40 1.46 11.10
CA GLN A 252 -36.92 1.44 9.73
C GLN A 252 -36.91 0.03 9.12
N ALA A 253 -35.83 -0.73 9.32
CA ALA A 253 -35.70 -2.09 8.80
C ALA A 253 -36.71 -3.07 9.42
N LEU A 254 -37.08 -2.84 10.69
CA LEU A 254 -38.09 -3.60 11.41
C LEU A 254 -39.52 -3.07 11.20
N GLY A 255 -39.68 -1.99 10.41
CA GLY A 255 -40.99 -1.38 10.14
C GLY A 255 -41.58 -0.65 11.36
N LEU A 256 -40.74 -0.16 12.27
CA LEU A 256 -41.16 0.58 13.46
C LEU A 256 -41.36 2.06 13.13
N ASP A 257 -42.49 2.62 13.56
CA ASP A 257 -42.89 4.01 13.30
C ASP A 257 -42.10 5.04 14.15
N CYS A 258 -41.47 4.60 15.23
CA CYS A 258 -40.73 5.45 16.17
C CYS A 258 -39.23 5.13 16.17
N SER A 259 -38.39 6.17 15.97
CA SER A 259 -36.93 6.12 16.12
C SER A 259 -36.46 6.09 17.59
N SER A 260 -37.32 5.71 18.53
CA SER A 260 -36.96 5.67 19.95
C SER A 260 -36.21 4.37 20.27
N ARG A 261 -35.03 4.53 20.87
CA ARG A 261 -34.21 3.44 21.41
C ARG A 261 -35.01 2.49 22.31
N GLU A 262 -35.87 3.01 23.17
CA GLU A 262 -36.67 2.23 24.12
C GLU A 262 -37.67 1.31 23.43
N HIS A 263 -38.24 1.77 22.31
CA HIS A 263 -39.12 0.93 21.50
C HIS A 263 -38.32 -0.17 20.82
N LEU A 264 -37.19 0.16 20.18
CA LEU A 264 -36.30 -0.83 19.58
C LEU A 264 -35.83 -1.89 20.59
N ASP A 265 -35.47 -1.47 21.80
CA ASP A 265 -35.05 -2.35 22.90
C ASP A 265 -36.13 -3.38 23.25
N ARG A 266 -37.41 -2.98 23.25
CA ARG A 266 -38.54 -3.89 23.49
C ARG A 266 -38.79 -4.83 22.32
N GLU A 267 -38.84 -4.32 21.10
CA GLU A 267 -39.15 -5.14 19.91
C GLU A 267 -38.06 -6.19 19.65
N LEU A 268 -36.79 -5.86 19.90
CA LEU A 268 -35.70 -6.83 19.80
C LEU A 268 -35.81 -7.96 20.82
N ILE A 269 -36.46 -7.74 21.97
CA ILE A 269 -36.77 -8.78 22.95
C ILE A 269 -37.90 -9.68 22.45
N GLU A 270 -38.95 -9.10 21.87
CA GLU A 270 -40.07 -9.87 21.30
C GLU A 270 -39.65 -10.74 20.11
N LEU A 271 -38.63 -10.31 19.36
CA LEU A 271 -38.03 -11.09 18.28
C LEU A 271 -37.11 -12.22 18.76
N MET A 272 -36.75 -12.26 20.04
CA MET A 272 -35.92 -13.35 20.58
C MET A 272 -36.77 -14.60 20.82
N PRO A 273 -36.25 -15.79 20.47
CA PRO A 273 -36.99 -17.04 20.66
C PRO A 273 -37.15 -17.35 22.16
N ASP A 274 -38.39 -17.53 22.60
CA ASP A 274 -38.73 -17.88 23.99
C ASP A 274 -38.15 -19.25 24.42
N ASN A 275 -37.88 -20.15 23.47
CA ASN A 275 -37.54 -21.54 23.75
C ASN A 275 -36.02 -21.83 23.73
N ILE A 276 -35.32 -21.18 24.66
CA ILE A 276 -33.86 -21.29 24.88
C ILE A 276 -33.42 -22.75 25.15
N SER A 277 -34.27 -23.54 25.81
CA SER A 277 -33.98 -24.94 26.19
C SER A 277 -33.68 -25.88 25.02
N SER A 278 -34.19 -25.56 23.83
CA SER A 278 -33.96 -26.34 22.61
C SER A 278 -32.63 -26.02 21.91
N LEU A 279 -32.08 -24.83 22.19
CA LEU A 279 -30.86 -24.30 21.57
C LEU A 279 -29.61 -24.65 22.39
N ASP A 280 -29.74 -25.03 23.66
CA ASP A 280 -28.63 -25.46 24.52
C ASP A 280 -27.77 -26.56 23.86
N LYS A 281 -28.38 -27.52 23.17
CA LYS A 281 -27.64 -28.59 22.47
C LYS A 281 -26.89 -28.09 21.24
N VAL A 282 -27.38 -27.04 20.58
CA VAL A 282 -26.76 -26.44 19.38
C VAL A 282 -25.61 -25.51 19.79
N PHE A 283 -25.83 -24.67 20.80
CA PHE A 283 -24.79 -23.78 21.33
C PHE A 283 -23.66 -24.55 22.02
N ASN A 284 -23.97 -25.60 22.79
CA ASN A 284 -22.92 -26.44 23.37
C ASN A 284 -22.05 -27.15 22.30
N ARG A 285 -22.64 -27.54 21.15
CA ARG A 285 -21.87 -28.11 20.02
C ARG A 285 -21.03 -27.07 19.27
N LEU A 286 -21.47 -25.82 19.23
CA LEU A 286 -20.73 -24.71 18.59
C LEU A 286 -19.66 -24.10 19.51
N ALA A 287 -19.81 -24.22 20.83
CA ALA A 287 -19.04 -23.44 21.81
C ALA A 287 -17.83 -24.14 22.46
N LEU A 288 -17.53 -25.41 22.15
CA LEU A 288 -16.57 -26.15 22.98
C LEU A 288 -15.11 -26.23 22.49
N GLU A 289 -14.73 -25.96 21.23
CA GLU A 289 -13.35 -26.31 20.82
C GLU A 289 -12.53 -25.32 19.97
N LYS A 290 -13.05 -24.15 19.54
CA LYS A 290 -12.26 -23.32 18.57
C LYS A 290 -12.02 -21.85 18.86
N PHE A 291 -12.64 -21.28 19.88
CA PHE A 291 -12.40 -19.88 20.20
C PHE A 291 -11.83 -19.78 21.61
N GLY A 292 -10.51 -19.73 21.76
CA GLY A 292 -9.93 -19.15 22.97
C GLY A 292 -10.54 -17.76 23.20
N VAL A 293 -10.43 -17.22 24.42
CA VAL A 293 -10.73 -15.81 24.68
C VAL A 293 -9.67 -14.98 23.95
N SER A 294 -9.78 -14.88 22.63
CA SER A 294 -8.90 -14.12 21.75
C SER A 294 -9.63 -12.84 21.38
N ASP A 295 -8.91 -11.73 21.43
CA ASP A 295 -9.41 -10.42 21.02
C ASP A 295 -10.06 -10.48 19.63
N SER A 296 -11.28 -9.94 19.50
CA SER A 296 -11.97 -9.91 18.21
C SER A 296 -11.45 -8.79 17.35
N ARG A 297 -11.32 -9.03 16.04
CA ARG A 297 -10.98 -7.99 15.05
C ARG A 297 -12.14 -7.06 14.71
N HIS A 298 -13.34 -7.32 15.25
CA HIS A 298 -14.55 -6.57 14.96
C HIS A 298 -14.88 -5.57 16.08
N GLU A 299 -15.56 -4.48 15.72
CA GLU A 299 -15.96 -3.42 16.65
C GLU A 299 -17.09 -3.85 17.60
N LEU A 300 -18.08 -4.56 17.04
CA LEU A 300 -19.23 -5.10 17.77
C LEU A 300 -19.27 -6.61 17.55
N PRO A 301 -18.37 -7.37 18.22
CA PRO A 301 -18.22 -8.80 17.96
C PRO A 301 -19.38 -9.66 18.45
N THR A 302 -20.23 -9.14 19.34
CA THR A 302 -21.41 -9.83 19.85
C THR A 302 -22.60 -8.90 19.93
N LEU A 303 -23.82 -9.46 20.00
CA LEU A 303 -25.04 -8.68 20.23
C LEU A 303 -25.02 -7.91 21.55
N VAL A 304 -24.26 -8.39 22.55
CA VAL A 304 -24.07 -7.68 23.83
C VAL A 304 -23.22 -6.42 23.63
N HIS A 305 -22.19 -6.46 22.78
CA HIS A 305 -21.44 -5.25 22.42
C HIS A 305 -22.32 -4.24 21.68
N PHE A 306 -23.17 -4.74 20.78
CA PHE A 306 -24.13 -3.90 20.06
C PHE A 306 -25.09 -3.20 21.03
N GLY A 307 -25.74 -3.95 21.92
CA GLY A 307 -26.65 -3.36 22.90
C GLY A 307 -25.95 -2.43 23.90
N ALA A 308 -24.71 -2.73 24.29
CA ALA A 308 -23.89 -1.84 25.11
C ALA A 308 -23.60 -0.49 24.44
N LYS A 309 -23.25 -0.50 23.14
CA LYS A 309 -22.95 0.72 22.38
C LYS A 309 -24.16 1.63 22.20
N PHE A 310 -25.35 1.04 22.00
CA PHE A 310 -26.57 1.82 21.72
C PHE A 310 -27.51 1.95 22.93
N GLY A 311 -27.13 1.44 24.10
CA GLY A 311 -27.90 1.57 25.34
C GLY A 311 -29.20 0.78 25.37
N LEU A 312 -29.22 -0.40 24.74
CA LEU A 312 -30.37 -1.32 24.71
C LEU A 312 -30.38 -2.17 25.98
N TYR A 313 -30.85 -1.57 27.08
CA TYR A 313 -30.71 -2.14 28.42
C TYR A 313 -31.43 -3.48 28.56
N ASN A 314 -32.72 -3.54 28.24
CA ASN A 314 -33.52 -4.76 28.47
C ASN A 314 -33.08 -5.88 27.52
N PHE A 315 -32.71 -5.54 26.29
CA PHE A 315 -32.17 -6.47 25.31
C PHE A 315 -30.86 -7.08 25.80
N CYS A 316 -29.92 -6.28 26.31
CA CYS A 316 -28.69 -6.78 26.93
C CYS A 316 -28.96 -7.67 28.13
N MET A 317 -29.88 -7.29 29.02
CA MET A 317 -30.27 -8.11 30.17
C MET A 317 -30.74 -9.49 29.74
N GLN A 318 -31.57 -9.54 28.71
CA GLN A 318 -32.09 -10.79 28.18
C GLN A 318 -30.96 -11.62 27.53
N LEU A 319 -30.08 -11.02 26.72
CA LEU A 319 -28.92 -11.69 26.11
C LEU A 319 -27.93 -12.27 27.15
N MET A 320 -27.76 -11.63 28.30
CA MET A 320 -26.91 -12.15 29.38
C MET A 320 -27.47 -13.44 29.99
N ASN A 321 -28.78 -13.64 29.92
CA ASN A 321 -29.46 -14.86 30.36
C ASN A 321 -29.40 -15.99 29.33
N PHE A 322 -29.01 -15.71 28.08
CA PHE A 322 -28.86 -16.74 27.04
C PHE A 322 -27.61 -17.61 27.27
N PRO A 323 -27.60 -18.87 26.80
CA PRO A 323 -26.43 -19.73 26.78
C PRO A 323 -25.29 -19.05 26.01
N GLY A 324 -24.13 -18.87 26.67
CA GLY A 324 -22.99 -18.14 26.11
C GLY A 324 -23.00 -16.63 26.35
N GLY A 325 -24.06 -16.05 26.92
CA GLY A 325 -24.14 -14.62 27.27
C GLY A 325 -23.01 -14.17 28.21
N LYS A 326 -22.73 -14.97 29.25
CA LYS A 326 -21.59 -14.72 30.16
C LYS A 326 -20.23 -14.74 29.47
N ARG A 327 -20.07 -15.57 28.43
CA ARG A 327 -18.83 -15.61 27.64
C ARG A 327 -18.74 -14.40 26.71
N ALA A 328 -19.86 -13.97 26.13
CA ALA A 328 -19.92 -12.76 25.31
C ALA A 328 -19.50 -11.50 26.08
N LEU A 329 -19.72 -11.46 27.39
CA LEU A 329 -19.24 -10.38 28.29
C LEU A 329 -17.72 -10.36 28.50
N GLN A 330 -17.00 -11.43 28.15
CA GLN A 330 -15.55 -11.56 28.32
C GLN A 330 -14.78 -11.39 27.01
N ILE A 331 -15.48 -11.25 25.89
CA ILE A 331 -14.85 -11.01 24.58
C ILE A 331 -14.51 -9.53 24.49
N LYS A 332 -13.27 -9.22 24.14
CA LYS A 332 -12.82 -7.86 23.82
C LYS A 332 -13.04 -7.57 22.34
N ASN A 333 -13.45 -6.34 22.03
CA ASN A 333 -13.54 -5.87 20.64
C ASN A 333 -12.18 -5.48 20.06
N LYS A 334 -12.16 -4.96 18.82
CA LYS A 334 -10.94 -4.51 18.12
C LYS A 334 -10.17 -3.41 18.85
N TYR A 335 -10.80 -2.72 19.80
CA TYR A 335 -10.20 -1.68 20.63
C TYR A 335 -9.77 -2.19 22.00
N GLY A 336 -9.89 -3.50 22.27
CA GLY A 336 -9.57 -4.11 23.55
C GLY A 336 -10.62 -3.89 24.64
N MET A 337 -11.81 -3.37 24.29
CA MET A 337 -12.87 -3.01 25.23
C MET A 337 -13.89 -4.14 25.40
N LEU A 338 -14.33 -4.34 26.64
CA LEU A 338 -15.43 -5.22 27.03
C LEU A 338 -16.78 -4.49 26.93
N PRO A 339 -17.91 -5.20 26.86
CA PRO A 339 -19.23 -4.57 26.77
C PRO A 339 -19.54 -3.56 27.87
N HIS A 340 -19.12 -3.81 29.11
CA HIS A 340 -19.36 -2.86 30.21
C HIS A 340 -18.52 -1.58 30.09
N GLU A 341 -17.33 -1.66 29.51
CA GLU A 341 -16.46 -0.49 29.26
C GLU A 341 -17.07 0.37 28.15
N ILE A 342 -17.57 -0.26 27.08
CA ILE A 342 -18.30 0.42 25.99
C ILE A 342 -19.55 1.13 26.53
N ALA A 343 -20.37 0.45 27.32
CA ALA A 343 -21.57 1.06 27.91
C ALA A 343 -21.23 2.26 28.81
N ASN A 344 -20.09 2.21 29.51
CA ASN A 344 -19.64 3.31 30.36
C ASN A 344 -19.17 4.52 29.53
N ASP A 345 -18.42 4.29 28.45
CA ASP A 345 -17.96 5.34 27.53
C ASP A 345 -19.13 6.04 26.84
N GLU A 346 -20.16 5.27 26.46
CA GLU A 346 -21.41 5.79 25.90
C GLU A 346 -22.39 6.35 26.97
N GLN A 347 -21.93 6.48 28.21
CA GLN A 347 -22.66 7.07 29.35
C GLN A 347 -23.89 6.29 29.84
N PHE A 348 -24.04 5.03 29.47
CA PHE A 348 -25.07 4.11 29.98
C PHE A 348 -24.63 3.42 31.27
N LYS A 349 -24.52 4.21 32.35
CA LYS A 349 -23.97 3.77 33.64
C LYS A 349 -24.68 2.56 34.26
N ASP A 350 -26.00 2.51 34.18
CA ASP A 350 -26.79 1.40 34.73
C ASP A 350 -26.50 0.10 33.97
N LEU A 351 -26.40 0.17 32.64
CA LEU A 351 -26.05 -0.97 31.80
C LEU A 351 -24.61 -1.43 32.04
N ALA A 352 -23.67 -0.48 32.18
CA ALA A 352 -22.28 -0.76 32.48
C ALA A 352 -22.13 -1.50 33.81
N HIS A 353 -22.80 -1.01 34.86
CA HIS A 353 -22.76 -1.61 36.20
C HIS A 353 -23.31 -3.03 36.21
N VAL A 354 -24.47 -3.26 35.59
CA VAL A 354 -25.07 -4.60 35.58
C VAL A 354 -24.24 -5.57 34.72
N SER A 355 -23.70 -5.11 33.59
CA SER A 355 -22.83 -5.93 32.73
C SER A 355 -21.52 -6.32 33.42
N SER A 356 -20.92 -5.43 34.22
CA SER A 356 -19.69 -5.74 34.96
C SER A 356 -19.94 -6.81 36.03
N LEU A 357 -21.04 -6.71 36.78
CA LEU A 357 -21.43 -7.71 37.78
C LEU A 357 -21.64 -9.10 37.16
N HIS A 358 -22.29 -9.19 36.00
CA HIS A 358 -22.52 -10.47 35.31
C HIS A 358 -21.23 -11.06 34.72
N SER A 359 -20.28 -10.20 34.31
CA SER A 359 -18.97 -10.63 33.80
C SER A 359 -18.12 -11.26 34.90
N GLU A 360 -18.07 -10.65 36.08
CA GLU A 360 -17.35 -11.17 37.26
C GLU A 360 -17.92 -12.53 37.72
N GLN A 361 -19.25 -12.65 37.78
CA GLN A 361 -19.91 -13.92 38.10
C GLN A 361 -19.64 -15.02 37.05
N GLY A 362 -19.53 -14.67 35.77
CA GLY A 362 -19.16 -15.60 34.71
C GLY A 362 -17.72 -16.09 34.80
N SER A 363 -16.80 -15.22 35.22
CA SER A 363 -15.38 -15.55 35.41
C SER A 363 -15.17 -16.59 36.51
N LEU A 364 -15.90 -16.47 37.62
CA LEU A 364 -15.88 -17.44 38.72
C LEU A 364 -16.39 -18.82 38.32
N VAL A 365 -17.46 -18.89 37.51
CA VAL A 365 -18.05 -20.16 37.04
C VAL A 365 -17.13 -20.90 36.06
N LEU A 366 -16.49 -20.18 35.14
CA LEU A 366 -15.51 -20.76 34.21
C LEU A 366 -14.27 -21.28 34.95
N HIS A 367 -13.82 -20.59 36.00
CA HIS A 367 -12.67 -21.01 36.81
C HIS A 367 -12.94 -22.31 37.59
N ILE A 368 -14.19 -22.54 38.01
CA ILE A 368 -14.61 -23.79 38.68
C ILE A 368 -14.75 -24.95 37.67
N GLN A 369 -15.30 -24.70 36.47
CA GLN A 369 -15.43 -25.72 35.43
C GLN A 369 -14.07 -26.21 34.90
N TYR A 370 -13.09 -25.30 34.74
CA TYR A 370 -11.73 -25.69 34.33
C TYR A 370 -11.01 -26.56 35.37
N LYS A 371 -11.24 -26.36 36.68
CA LYS A 371 -10.67 -27.22 37.72
C LYS A 371 -11.29 -28.63 37.75
N TYR A 372 -12.59 -28.75 37.46
CA TYR A 372 -13.30 -30.03 37.49
C TYR A 372 -13.13 -30.91 36.24
N HIS A 373 -12.68 -30.37 35.11
CA HIS A 373 -12.37 -31.15 33.90
C HIS A 373 -10.88 -31.46 33.74
N SER A 374 -10.05 -31.01 34.68
CA SER A 374 -8.59 -31.27 34.71
C SER A 374 -8.16 -32.23 35.83
N SER A 375 -9.11 -32.95 36.45
CA SER A 375 -8.88 -33.96 37.50
C SER A 375 -9.29 -35.34 37.04
#